data_AF-A0A8J3SUH0-F1
#
_entry.id   AF-A0A8J3SUH0-F1
#
_cell.length_a   1.000
_cell.length_b   1.000
_cell.length_c   1.000
_cell.angle_alpha   90.00
_cell.angle_beta   90.00
_cell.angle_gamma   90.00
#
_symmetry.space_group_name_H-M   'P 1'
#
loop_
_entity.id
_entity.type
_entity.pdbx_description
1 polymer ?
#
loop_
_entity_poly.entity_id
_entity_poly.type
_entity_poly.pdbx_seq_one_letter_code
_entity_poly.pdbx_strand_id
1 'polypeptide(L)'
;MAPQPRSGLVPGIIVGLLAAVLGAVIYGAIVTVIEREIGYAAVGVGVLVGLGMMAVKPTSPVLPALAALFSLAGAALGTFLGGVGAVVKASGDALSYGDAVSLVAKVFPDAVKQDPKVLLFWVIAGVAGFFFVNKRVKAAREALAAPSYPQQEGTQPVDNFKPHNPA
;
A
#
# COMPACT_ATOMS: atom_id res chain seq x y z
N MET A 1 -26.86 15.93 -18.10
CA MET A 1 -25.43 15.56 -18.17
C MET A 1 -25.09 14.79 -16.92
N ALA A 2 -24.76 13.50 -17.01
CA ALA A 2 -24.30 12.75 -15.84
C ALA A 2 -22.99 13.36 -15.33
N PRO A 3 -22.80 13.55 -14.02
CA PRO A 3 -21.57 14.10 -13.48
C PRO A 3 -20.40 13.15 -13.79
N GLN A 4 -19.40 13.66 -14.53
CA GLN A 4 -18.14 12.99 -14.79
C GLN A 4 -17.54 12.52 -13.44
N PRO A 5 -17.24 11.23 -13.26
CA PRO A 5 -16.60 10.75 -12.03
C PRO A 5 -15.25 11.47 -11.89
N ARG A 6 -15.14 12.39 -10.93
CA ARG A 6 -13.87 13.06 -10.62
C ARG A 6 -12.82 11.98 -10.35
N SER A 7 -11.74 11.99 -11.15
CA SER A 7 -10.72 10.96 -11.16
C SER A 7 -9.94 10.95 -9.83
N GLY A 8 -10.10 9.90 -9.03
CA GLY A 8 -9.32 9.67 -7.81
C GLY A 8 -7.89 9.17 -8.10
N LEU A 9 -7.45 9.21 -9.35
CA LEU A 9 -6.14 8.71 -9.77
C LEU A 9 -4.99 9.59 -9.24
N VAL A 10 -5.08 10.90 -9.45
CA VAL A 10 -4.08 11.89 -8.99
C VAL A 10 -3.92 11.86 -7.47
N PRO A 11 -4.99 11.97 -6.65
CA PRO A 11 -4.85 11.85 -5.20
C PRO A 11 -4.33 10.47 -4.78
N GLY A 12 -4.67 9.39 -5.51
CA GLY A 12 -4.18 8.04 -5.25
C GLY A 12 -2.66 7.93 -5.40
N ILE A 13 -2.12 8.55 -6.45
CA ILE A 13 -0.68 8.62 -6.69
C ILE A 13 0.03 9.41 -5.59
N ILE A 14 -0.50 10.59 -5.23
CA ILE A 14 0.11 11.44 -4.19
C ILE A 14 0.15 10.71 -2.85
N VAL A 15 -0.97 10.12 -2.44
CA VAL A 15 -1.04 9.39 -1.16
C VAL A 15 -0.17 8.15 -1.20
N GLY A 16 -0.14 7.42 -2.31
CA GLY A 16 0.73 6.25 -2.49
C GLY A 16 2.21 6.61 -2.39
N LEU A 17 2.62 7.71 -3.01
CA LEU A 17 4.00 8.21 -2.94
C LEU A 17 4.38 8.62 -1.51
N LEU A 18 3.51 9.37 -0.83
CA LEU A 18 3.75 9.78 0.56
C LEU A 18 3.84 8.56 1.49
N ALA A 19 2.95 7.59 1.33
CA ALA A 19 2.98 6.36 2.11
C ALA A 19 4.23 5.53 1.82
N ALA A 20 4.72 5.51 0.58
CA ALA A 20 5.95 4.81 0.20
C ALA A 20 7.19 5.47 0.82
N VAL A 21 7.26 6.81 0.79
CA VAL A 21 8.35 7.56 1.42
C VAL A 21 8.33 7.35 2.93
N LEU A 22 7.16 7.47 3.58
CA LEU A 22 7.03 7.25 5.02
C LEU A 22 7.38 5.81 5.40
N GLY A 23 6.90 4.83 4.62
CA GLY A 23 7.23 3.42 4.80
C GLY A 23 8.72 3.15 4.65
N ALA A 24 9.39 3.76 3.67
CA ALA A 24 10.83 3.64 3.46
C ALA A 24 11.64 4.20 4.64
N VAL A 25 11.24 5.36 5.19
CA VAL A 25 11.90 5.97 6.36
C VAL A 25 11.73 5.08 7.59
N ILE A 26 10.51 4.63 7.87
CA ILE A 26 10.22 3.73 9.00
C ILE A 26 11.00 2.43 8.85
N TYR A 27 11.01 1.84 7.66
CA TYR A 27 11.72 0.59 7.39
C TYR A 27 13.25 0.76 7.55
N GLY A 28 13.83 1.82 6.99
CA GLY A 28 15.26 2.10 7.15
C GLY A 28 15.68 2.33 8.61
N ALA A 29 14.84 3.03 9.39
CA ALA A 29 15.06 3.21 10.82
C ALA A 29 15.00 1.88 11.58
N ILE A 30 14.01 1.04 11.31
CA ILE A 30 13.86 -0.29 11.90
C ILE A 30 15.11 -1.15 11.61
N VAL A 31 15.56 -1.17 10.35
CA VAL A 31 16.75 -1.94 9.95
C VAL A 31 18.01 -1.48 10.68
N THR A 32 18.16 -0.17 10.89
CA THR A 32 19.30 0.42 11.59
C THR A 32 19.35 0.04 13.08
N VAL A 33 18.19 -0.18 13.70
CA VAL A 33 18.07 -0.48 15.13
C VAL A 33 18.10 -1.99 15.42
N ILE A 34 17.41 -2.80 14.62
CA ILE A 34 17.08 -4.19 15.01
C ILE A 34 18.11 -5.22 14.52
N GLU A 35 18.95 -4.92 13.53
CA GLU A 35 20.05 -5.77 13.03
C GLU A 35 19.69 -7.24 12.67
N ARG A 36 18.41 -7.66 12.77
CA ARG A 36 17.88 -9.00 12.43
C ARG A 36 16.64 -8.95 11.56
N GLU A 37 16.55 -9.97 10.71
CA GLU A 37 15.47 -10.35 9.78
C GLU A 37 14.73 -9.19 9.09
N ILE A 38 15.45 -8.67 8.09
CA ILE A 38 15.12 -7.60 7.14
C ILE A 38 13.74 -7.77 6.46
N GLY A 39 13.26 -9.01 6.34
CA GLY A 39 12.13 -9.35 5.48
C GLY A 39 10.75 -8.90 5.95
N TYR A 40 10.44 -8.99 7.24
CA TYR A 40 9.09 -8.70 7.74
C TYR A 40 8.73 -7.23 7.65
N ALA A 41 9.71 -6.34 7.82
CA ALA A 41 9.48 -4.91 7.76
C ALA A 41 9.14 -4.43 6.34
N ALA A 42 9.69 -5.09 5.30
CA ALA A 42 9.32 -4.82 3.90
C ALA A 42 7.83 -5.13 3.62
N VAL A 43 7.30 -6.22 4.19
CA VAL A 43 5.86 -6.53 4.10
C VAL A 43 5.03 -5.41 4.73
N GLY A 44 5.48 -4.88 5.87
CA GLY A 44 4.87 -3.72 6.54
C GLY A 44 4.79 -2.49 5.63
N VAL A 45 5.84 -2.19 4.86
CA VAL A 45 5.83 -1.09 3.86
C VAL A 45 4.73 -1.31 2.82
N GLY A 46 4.62 -2.51 2.26
CA GLY A 46 3.58 -2.82 1.27
C GLY A 46 2.17 -2.68 1.83
N VAL A 47 1.94 -3.09 3.07
CA VAL A 47 0.66 -2.89 3.77
C VAL A 47 0.38 -1.40 4.00
N LEU A 48 1.36 -0.63 4.47
CA LEU A 48 1.21 0.81 4.71
C LEU A 48 0.86 1.58 3.42
N VAL A 49 1.56 1.28 2.32
CA VAL A 49 1.27 1.86 1.00
C VAL A 49 -0.13 1.48 0.53
N GLY A 50 -0.50 0.20 0.65
CA GLY A 50 -1.84 -0.28 0.31
C GLY A 50 -2.94 0.39 1.13
N LEU A 51 -2.73 0.58 2.44
CA LEU A 51 -3.64 1.30 3.35
C LEU A 51 -3.76 2.78 3.02
N GLY A 52 -2.64 3.45 2.74
CA GLY A 52 -2.64 4.85 2.31
C GLY A 52 -3.46 5.03 1.03
N MET A 53 -3.17 4.23 0.00
CA MET A 53 -3.87 4.33 -1.29
C MET A 53 -5.34 3.92 -1.20
N MET A 54 -5.71 3.09 -0.22
CA MET A 54 -7.12 2.79 0.04
C MET A 54 -7.90 4.02 0.46
N ALA A 55 -7.32 5.03 1.11
CA ALA A 55 -8.08 6.23 1.53
C ALA A 55 -8.68 7.03 0.35
N VAL A 56 -8.21 6.78 -0.88
CA VAL A 56 -8.64 7.49 -2.08
C VAL A 56 -9.81 6.79 -2.77
N LYS A 57 -10.67 7.57 -3.43
CA LYS A 57 -11.86 7.06 -4.10
C LYS A 57 -11.47 6.01 -5.17
N PRO A 58 -11.96 4.77 -5.09
CA PRO A 58 -11.64 3.71 -6.04
C PRO A 58 -12.27 4.03 -7.39
N THR A 59 -11.46 4.58 -8.28
CA THR A 59 -11.94 5.14 -9.56
C THR A 59 -11.28 4.50 -10.78
N SER A 60 -10.12 3.83 -10.63
CA SER A 60 -9.39 3.27 -11.76
C SER A 60 -8.77 1.89 -11.48
N PRO A 61 -8.84 0.95 -12.44
CA PRO A 61 -8.17 -0.36 -12.34
C PRO A 61 -6.64 -0.27 -12.32
N VAL A 62 -6.07 0.91 -12.55
CA VAL A 62 -4.61 1.15 -12.56
C VAL A 62 -4.07 1.36 -11.13
N LEU A 63 -4.92 1.73 -10.15
CA LEU A 63 -4.49 2.00 -8.77
C LEU A 63 -3.78 0.81 -8.09
N PRO A 64 -4.26 -0.45 -8.21
CA PRO A 64 -3.57 -1.59 -7.63
C PRO A 64 -2.16 -1.80 -8.20
N ALA A 65 -1.96 -1.59 -9.50
CA ALA A 65 -0.65 -1.72 -10.13
C ALA A 65 0.32 -0.62 -9.64
N LEU A 66 -0.17 0.61 -9.49
CA LEU A 66 0.60 1.70 -8.89
C LEU A 66 0.95 1.42 -7.43
N ALA A 67 0.03 0.83 -6.66
CA ALA A 67 0.29 0.42 -5.28
C ALA A 67 1.39 -0.64 -5.19
N ALA A 68 1.39 -1.61 -6.10
CA ALA A 68 2.46 -2.60 -6.19
C ALA A 68 3.81 -1.92 -6.48
N LEU A 69 3.83 -1.00 -7.44
CA LEU A 69 5.04 -0.29 -7.85
C LEU A 69 5.60 0.57 -6.70
N PHE A 70 4.74 1.34 -6.03
CA PHE A 70 5.13 2.17 -4.88
C PHE A 70 5.58 1.33 -3.69
N SER A 71 4.95 0.18 -3.45
CA SER A 71 5.36 -0.74 -2.38
C SER A 71 6.73 -1.35 -2.65
N LEU A 72 6.99 -1.74 -3.89
CA LEU A 72 8.29 -2.26 -4.31
C LEU A 72 9.37 -1.18 -4.22
N ALA A 73 9.09 0.03 -4.72
CA ALA A 73 10.01 1.16 -4.64
C ALA A 73 10.29 1.56 -3.18
N GLY A 74 9.26 1.62 -2.33
CA GLY A 74 9.38 1.92 -0.90
C GLY A 74 10.19 0.87 -0.15
N ALA A 75 9.99 -0.42 -0.47
CA ALA A 75 10.78 -1.50 0.13
C ALA A 75 12.25 -1.45 -0.33
N ALA A 76 12.52 -1.21 -1.62
CA ALA A 76 13.88 -1.05 -2.11
C ALA A 76 14.58 0.16 -1.47
N LEU A 77 13.88 1.29 -1.39
CA LEU A 77 14.39 2.52 -0.79
C LEU A 77 14.64 2.36 0.72
N GLY A 78 13.76 1.68 1.45
CA GLY A 78 13.99 1.46 2.88
C GLY A 78 15.12 0.47 3.15
N THR A 79 15.34 -0.53 2.29
CA THR A 79 16.55 -1.39 2.38
C THR A 79 17.81 -0.53 2.17
N PHE A 80 17.78 0.38 1.19
CA PHE A 80 18.89 1.30 0.93
C PHE A 80 19.16 2.21 2.13
N LEU A 81 18.14 2.88 2.66
CA LEU A 81 18.25 3.76 3.83
C LEU A 81 18.71 3.01 5.09
N GLY A 82 18.23 1.77 5.28
CA GLY A 82 18.69 0.90 6.36
C GLY A 82 20.18 0.56 6.25
N GLY A 83 20.68 0.29 5.04
CA GLY A 83 22.11 0.11 4.79
C GLY A 83 22.91 1.37 5.10
N VAL A 84 22.42 2.55 4.72
CA VAL A 84 23.08 3.83 5.04
C VAL A 84 23.13 4.06 6.55
N GLY A 85 22.01 3.88 7.25
CA GLY A 85 21.96 4.03 8.70
C GLY A 85 22.86 3.05 9.43
N ALA A 86 22.94 1.79 8.96
CA ALA A 86 23.85 0.79 9.50
C ALA A 86 25.32 1.18 9.31
N VAL A 87 25.71 1.66 8.12
CA VAL A 87 27.07 2.13 7.84
C VAL A 87 27.44 3.33 8.71
N VAL A 88 26.55 4.33 8.81
CA VAL A 88 26.78 5.52 9.67
C VAL A 88 26.93 5.10 11.12
N LYS A 89 26.03 4.25 11.63
CA LYS A 89 26.09 3.75 13.01
C LYS A 89 27.37 2.96 13.29
N ALA A 90 27.81 2.11 12.35
CA ALA A 90 29.03 1.34 12.49
C ALA A 90 30.30 2.19 12.39
N SER A 91 30.26 3.28 11.62
CA SER A 91 31.40 4.19 11.42
C SER A 91 31.52 5.26 12.51
N GLY A 92 30.47 5.47 13.31
CA GLY A 92 30.41 6.56 14.29
C GLY A 92 30.56 7.92 13.60
N ASP A 93 31.42 8.79 14.14
CA ASP A 93 31.71 10.13 13.59
C ASP A 93 32.73 10.12 12.43
N ALA A 94 33.24 8.95 12.03
CA ALA A 94 34.29 8.86 11.02
C ALA A 94 33.79 9.08 9.57
N LEU A 95 32.49 8.92 9.32
CA LEU A 95 31.91 9.03 7.98
C LEU A 95 30.73 10.00 7.97
N SER A 96 30.74 10.94 7.02
CA SER A 96 29.58 11.80 6.76
C SER A 96 28.43 10.98 6.16
N TYR A 97 27.19 11.42 6.38
CA TYR A 97 26.00 10.84 5.74
C TYR A 97 26.11 10.80 4.21
N GLY A 98 26.71 11.82 3.59
CA GLY A 98 26.90 11.87 2.13
C GLY A 98 27.83 10.76 1.61
N ASP A 99 28.90 10.49 2.37
CA ASP A 99 29.85 9.42 2.04
C ASP A 99 29.24 8.06 2.28
N ALA A 100 28.43 7.91 3.34
CA ALA A 100 27.72 6.67 3.63
C ALA A 100 26.69 6.34 2.53
N VAL A 101 25.94 7.34 2.06
CA VAL A 101 25.01 7.19 0.92
C VAL A 101 25.78 6.77 -0.33
N SER A 102 26.92 7.40 -0.60
CA SER A 102 27.74 7.09 -1.78
C SER A 102 28.34 5.69 -1.71
N LEU A 103 28.80 5.27 -0.53
CA LEU A 103 29.35 3.95 -0.28
C LEU A 103 28.26 2.88 -0.46
N VAL A 104 27.12 3.06 0.20
CA VAL A 104 25.99 2.13 0.08
C VAL A 104 25.50 2.07 -1.36
N ALA A 105 25.38 3.20 -2.08
CA ALA A 105 25.02 3.20 -3.49
C ALA A 105 25.94 2.35 -4.37
N LYS A 106 27.24 2.32 -4.07
CA LYS A 106 28.21 1.49 -4.80
C LYS A 106 28.07 0.00 -4.47
N VAL A 107 27.89 -0.34 -3.19
CA VAL A 107 27.84 -1.75 -2.75
C VAL A 107 26.44 -2.35 -2.81
N PHE A 108 25.40 -1.54 -2.91
CA PHE A 108 23.99 -1.98 -2.88
C PHE A 108 23.66 -3.02 -3.96
N PRO A 109 24.08 -2.85 -5.23
CA PRO A 109 23.81 -3.86 -6.25
C PRO A 109 24.42 -5.22 -5.90
N ASP A 110 25.61 -5.23 -5.30
CA ASP A 110 26.29 -6.47 -4.93
C ASP A 110 25.73 -7.06 -3.64
N ALA A 111 25.33 -6.22 -2.67
CA ALA A 111 24.62 -6.65 -1.47
C ALA A 111 23.29 -7.35 -1.80
N VAL A 112 22.54 -6.82 -2.78
CA VAL A 112 21.30 -7.45 -3.26
C VAL A 112 21.55 -8.78 -3.97
N LYS A 113 22.67 -8.91 -4.70
CA LYS A 113 23.06 -10.19 -5.33
C LYS A 113 23.48 -11.24 -4.31
N GLN A 114 24.16 -10.83 -3.24
CA GLN A 114 24.63 -11.73 -2.19
C GLN A 114 23.48 -12.26 -1.33
N ASP A 115 22.47 -11.42 -1.04
CA ASP A 115 21.25 -11.85 -0.36
C ASP A 115 20.01 -11.67 -1.25
N PRO A 116 19.78 -12.59 -2.21
CA PRO A 116 18.65 -12.50 -3.12
C PRO A 116 17.29 -12.66 -2.41
N LYS A 117 17.25 -13.08 -1.14
CA LYS A 117 16.01 -13.11 -0.35
C LYS A 117 15.41 -11.70 -0.22
N VAL A 118 16.21 -10.65 -0.28
CA VAL A 118 15.73 -9.26 -0.29
C VAL A 118 14.77 -9.01 -1.45
N LEU A 119 15.05 -9.57 -2.63
CA LEU A 119 14.17 -9.47 -3.80
C LEU A 119 12.82 -10.14 -3.55
N LEU A 120 12.83 -11.30 -2.88
CA LEU A 120 11.59 -12.02 -2.51
C LEU A 120 10.71 -11.13 -1.62
N PHE A 121 11.29 -10.47 -0.61
CA PHE A 121 10.54 -9.59 0.28
C PHE A 121 10.03 -8.32 -0.43
N TRP A 122 10.77 -7.79 -1.40
CA TRP A 122 10.27 -6.68 -2.23
C TRP A 122 9.09 -7.09 -3.11
N VAL A 123 9.13 -8.31 -3.66
CA VAL A 123 7.99 -8.88 -4.39
C VAL A 123 6.80 -9.07 -3.46
N ILE A 124 7.00 -9.62 -2.25
CA ILE A 124 5.93 -9.78 -1.26
C ILE A 124 5.34 -8.42 -0.87
N ALA A 125 6.17 -7.39 -0.67
CA ALA A 125 5.70 -6.03 -0.41
C ALA A 125 4.84 -5.49 -1.56
N GLY A 126 5.29 -5.66 -2.81
CA GLY A 126 4.53 -5.31 -4.00
C GLY A 126 3.17 -6.02 -4.08
N VAL A 127 3.18 -7.33 -3.85
CA VAL A 127 1.98 -8.18 -3.84
C VAL A 127 1.02 -7.78 -2.70
N ALA A 128 1.53 -7.49 -1.51
CA ALA A 128 0.74 -7.02 -0.37
C ALA A 128 0.04 -5.69 -0.70
N GLY A 129 0.79 -4.70 -1.21
CA GLY A 129 0.23 -3.42 -1.64
C GLY A 129 -0.84 -3.57 -2.73
N PHE A 130 -0.60 -4.43 -3.71
CA PHE A 130 -1.58 -4.77 -4.75
C PHE A 130 -2.87 -5.34 -4.15
N PHE A 131 -2.77 -6.38 -3.31
CA PHE A 131 -3.94 -7.09 -2.78
C PHE A 131 -4.84 -6.18 -1.94
N PHE A 132 -4.22 -5.32 -1.12
CA PHE A 132 -4.94 -4.39 -0.26
C PHE A 132 -5.77 -3.38 -1.09
N VAL A 133 -5.22 -2.84 -2.17
CA VAL A 133 -5.95 -1.91 -3.05
C VAL A 133 -6.94 -2.64 -3.97
N ASN A 134 -6.57 -3.81 -4.51
CA ASN A 134 -7.40 -4.59 -5.41
C ASN A 134 -8.72 -5.02 -4.75
N LYS A 135 -8.69 -5.45 -3.48
CA LYS A 135 -9.92 -5.77 -2.71
C LYS A 135 -10.87 -4.58 -2.64
N ARG A 136 -10.35 -3.37 -2.37
CA ARG A 136 -11.17 -2.16 -2.29
C ARG A 136 -11.75 -1.73 -3.64
N VAL A 137 -10.95 -1.85 -4.71
CA VAL A 137 -11.40 -1.52 -6.07
C VAL A 137 -12.49 -2.48 -6.54
N LYS A 138 -12.37 -3.79 -6.25
CA LYS A 138 -13.43 -4.77 -6.54
C LYS A 138 -14.71 -4.46 -5.77
N ALA A 139 -14.63 -4.26 -4.46
CA ALA A 139 -15.80 -3.94 -3.63
C ALA A 139 -16.53 -2.67 -4.11
N ALA A 140 -15.79 -1.65 -4.54
CA ALA A 140 -16.40 -0.44 -5.07
C ALA A 140 -17.01 -0.61 -6.47
N ARG A 141 -16.44 -1.47 -7.32
CA ARG A 141 -17.05 -1.82 -8.59
C ARG A 141 -18.33 -2.62 -8.41
N GLU A 142 -18.35 -3.56 -7.47
CA GLU A 142 -19.54 -4.33 -7.10
C GLU A 142 -20.63 -3.42 -6.53
N ALA A 143 -20.29 -2.46 -5.68
CA ALA A 143 -21.25 -1.47 -5.17
C ALA A 143 -21.83 -0.55 -6.28
N LEU A 144 -21.06 -0.26 -7.33
CA LEU A 144 -21.54 0.50 -8.50
C LEU A 144 -22.31 -0.35 -9.52
N ALA A 145 -22.02 -1.66 -9.57
CA ALA A 145 -22.67 -2.62 -10.46
C ALA A 145 -23.93 -3.25 -9.84
N ALA A 146 -24.08 -3.17 -8.51
CA ALA A 146 -25.31 -3.53 -7.82
C ALA A 146 -26.44 -2.65 -8.38
N PRO A 147 -27.47 -3.23 -9.02
CA PRO A 147 -28.62 -2.48 -9.45
C PRO A 147 -29.18 -1.75 -8.24
N SER A 148 -29.50 -0.47 -8.40
CA SER A 148 -30.32 0.30 -7.48
C SER A 148 -31.72 -0.32 -7.42
N TYR A 149 -31.84 -1.47 -6.76
CA TYR A 149 -33.09 -1.83 -6.14
C TYR A 149 -33.27 -0.82 -5.02
N PRO A 150 -34.36 -0.03 -5.01
CA PRO A 150 -34.75 0.61 -3.77
C PRO A 150 -34.80 -0.52 -2.75
N GLN A 151 -34.05 -0.38 -1.66
CA GLN A 151 -34.35 -1.16 -0.46
C GLN A 151 -35.83 -0.89 -0.22
N GLN A 152 -36.69 -1.87 -0.50
CA GLN A 152 -38.08 -1.83 -0.08
C GLN A 152 -38.02 -1.93 1.44
N GLU A 153 -37.85 -0.78 2.07
CA GLU A 153 -38.09 -0.56 3.48
C GLU A 153 -39.56 -0.89 3.72
N GLY A 154 -39.80 -2.07 4.31
CA GLY A 154 -41.12 -2.47 4.77
C GLY A 154 -42.02 -3.13 3.74
N THR A 155 -41.65 -4.31 3.24
CA THR A 155 -42.70 -5.34 3.03
C THR A 155 -43.20 -5.78 4.40
N GLN A 156 -44.06 -4.96 5.02
CA GLN A 156 -45.06 -5.48 5.95
C GLN A 156 -45.74 -6.64 5.21
N PRO A 157 -45.77 -7.87 5.76
CA PRO A 157 -46.55 -8.94 5.18
C PRO A 157 -47.98 -8.43 5.06
N VAL A 158 -48.47 -8.21 3.84
CA VAL A 158 -49.87 -7.91 3.62
C VAL A 158 -50.65 -9.15 4.02
N ASP A 159 -51.18 -9.11 5.24
CA ASP A 159 -52.03 -10.15 5.79
C ASP A 159 -53.39 -10.10 5.09
N ASN A 160 -53.45 -10.76 3.94
CA ASN A 160 -54.66 -10.93 3.13
C ASN A 160 -55.76 -11.74 3.85
N PHE A 161 -55.51 -12.26 5.06
CA PHE A 161 -56.50 -12.99 5.84
C PHE A 161 -57.26 -12.14 6.85
N LYS A 162 -57.02 -10.82 6.90
CA LYS A 162 -57.87 -9.95 7.72
C LYS A 162 -59.28 -9.89 7.11
N PRO A 163 -60.32 -10.39 7.82
CA PRO A 163 -61.67 -10.38 7.29
C PRO A 163 -62.10 -8.94 7.07
N HIS A 164 -62.46 -8.62 5.84
CA HIS A 164 -63.09 -7.35 5.52
C HIS A 164 -64.48 -7.40 6.13
N ASN A 165 -64.73 -6.57 7.13
CA ASN A 165 -66.06 -6.40 7.70
C ASN A 165 -66.85 -5.47 6.75
N PRO A 166 -67.92 -5.93 6.09
CA PRO A 166 -68.78 -5.05 5.32
C PRO A 166 -69.66 -4.26 6.28
N ALA A 167 -69.36 -2.97 6.42
CA ALA A 167 -70.28 -1.99 7.00
C ALA A 167 -70.94 -1.20 5.85
#